data_AF-A0A098T6G3-F1
#
_entry.id   AF-A0A098T6G3-F1
#
_cell.length_a   1.000
_cell.length_b   1.000
_cell.length_c   1.000
_cell.angle_alpha   90.00
_cell.angle_beta   90.00
_cell.angle_gamma   90.00
#
_symmetry.space_group_name_H-M   'P 1'
#
loop_
_entity.id
_entity.type
_entity.pdbx_description
1 polymer ?
#
loop_
_entity_poly.entity_id
_entity_poly.type
_entity_poly.pdbx_seq_one_letter_code
_entity_poly.pdbx_strand_id
1 'polypeptide(L)' 'MAIRITTIRGLHVDIVVEEFDDRDAAGHLNAYVAIIYKQAKNSSSKTLIGRSRLPDAASEIRREIKSGGLQAFRRLAHV' A
#
# COMPACT_ATOMS: atom_id res chain seq x y z
N MET A 1 4.27 -17.73 3.86
CA MET A 1 3.02 -16.96 3.65
C MET A 1 2.71 -16.02 4.82
N ALA A 2 2.94 -14.72 4.65
CA ALA A 2 2.53 -13.69 5.59
C ALA A 2 1.87 -12.51 4.85
N ILE A 3 0.78 -11.97 5.40
CA ILE A 3 0.18 -10.72 4.94
C ILE A 3 0.66 -9.61 5.87
N ARG A 4 1.38 -8.64 5.32
CA ARG A 4 1.82 -7.44 6.03
C ARG A 4 0.90 -6.28 5.67
N ILE A 5 0.31 -5.65 6.68
CA ILE A 5 -0.57 -4.49 6.50
C ILE A 5 0.19 -3.24 6.94
N THR A 6 0.33 -2.28 6.01
CA THR A 6 0.96 -0.99 6.28
C THR A 6 -0.07 0.12 6.08
N THR A 7 -0.32 0.92 7.11
CA THR A 7 -1.20 2.10 7.03
C THR A 7 -0.37 3.37 7.03
N ILE A 8 -0.47 4.14 5.96
CA ILE A 8 0.14 5.47 5.83
C ILE A 8 -0.95 6.49 6.12
N ARG A 9 -0.80 7.18 7.26
CA ARG A 9 -1.82 8.10 7.75
C ARG A 9 -1.79 9.43 7.00
N GLY A 10 -2.91 9.81 6.41
CA GLY A 10 -3.13 11.14 5.84
C GLY A 10 -4.09 11.97 6.68
N LEU A 11 -4.34 13.21 6.26
CA LEU A 11 -5.24 14.14 6.97
C LEU A 11 -6.72 13.76 6.78
N HIS A 12 -7.10 13.42 5.55
CA HIS A 12 -8.50 13.11 5.18
C HIS A 12 -8.71 11.63 4.82
N VAL A 13 -7.70 11.02 4.19
CA VAL A 13 -7.69 9.61 3.80
C VAL A 13 -6.40 8.96 4.26
N ASP A 14 -6.50 7.71 4.65
CA ASP A 14 -5.38 6.82 4.88
C ASP A 14 -5.15 5.95 3.65
N ILE A 15 -3.89 5.65 3.37
CA ILE A 15 -3.52 4.65 2.36
C ILE A 15 -3.16 3.38 3.10
N VAL A 16 -3.88 2.30 2.81
CA VAL A 16 -3.64 0.98 3.39
C VAL A 16 -3.05 0.09 2.32
N VAL A 17 -1.89 -0.49 2.59
CA VAL A 17 -1.19 -1.39 1.69
C VAL A 17 -1.15 -2.76 2.34
N GLU A 18 -1.77 -3.75 1.71
CA GLU A 18 -1.75 -5.14 2.13
C GLU A 18 -0.79 -5.90 1.21
N GLU A 19 0.35 -6.30 1.75
CA GLU A 19 1.41 -7.00 1.02
C GLU A 19 1.37 -8.49 1.36
N PHE A 20 1.03 -9.29 0.36
CA PHE A 20 1.24 -10.72 0.36
C PHE A 20 2.66 -11.00 -0.11
N ASP A 21 3.48 -11.59 0.76
CA ASP A 21 4.85 -12.02 0.46
C ASP A 21 4.96 -13.51 0.79
N ASP A 22 5.13 -14.33 -0.24
CA ASP A 22 5.42 -15.75 -0.10
C ASP A 22 6.84 -16.08 -0.55
N ARG A 23 7.58 -16.71 0.35
CA ARG A 23 8.96 -17.12 0.16
C ARG A 23 9.13 -18.58 0.52
N ASP A 24 10.02 -19.23 -0.20
CA ASP A 24 10.46 -20.59 0.14
C ASP A 24 11.33 -20.60 1.41
N ALA A 25 11.73 -21.79 1.84
CA ALA A 25 12.58 -21.97 3.02
C ALA A 25 14.01 -21.39 2.84
N ALA A 26 14.44 -21.15 1.60
CA ALA A 26 15.72 -20.53 1.26
C ALA A 26 15.64 -19.00 1.13
N GLY A 27 14.43 -18.43 1.21
CA GLY A 27 14.18 -16.99 1.13
C GLY A 27 13.91 -16.45 -0.28
N HIS A 28 13.81 -17.31 -1.29
CA HIS A 28 13.44 -16.91 -2.64
C HIS A 28 11.98 -16.49 -2.71
N LEU A 29 11.70 -15.47 -3.52
CA LEU A 29 10.35 -14.97 -3.69
C LEU A 29 9.55 -15.88 -4.63
N ASN A 30 8.55 -16.58 -4.09
CA ASN A 30 7.63 -17.39 -4.87
C ASN A 30 6.53 -16.52 -5.49
N ALA A 31 5.97 -15.62 -4.68
CA ALA A 31 4.89 -14.75 -5.09
C ALA A 31 4.87 -13.48 -4.25
N TYR A 32 4.57 -12.37 -4.90
CA TYR A 32 4.30 -11.10 -4.24
C TYR A 32 3.10 -10.40 -4.87
N VAL A 33 2.21 -9.90 -4.03
CA VAL A 33 1.13 -9.00 -4.44
C VAL A 33 0.91 -7.96 -3.35
N ALA A 34 0.95 -6.68 -3.71
CA ALA A 34 0.43 -5.62 -2.87
C ALA A 34 -0.93 -5.17 -3.38
N ILE A 35 -1.88 -5.02 -2.47
CA ILE A 35 -3.17 -4.40 -2.72
C ILE A 35 -3.21 -3.06 -1.99
N ILE A 36 -3.54 -2.00 -2.73
CA ILE A 36 -3.48 -0.63 -2.24
C ILE A 36 -4.92 -0.11 -2.15
N TYR A 37 -5.28 0.35 -0.95
CA TYR A 37 -6.59 0.88 -0.64
C TYR A 37 -6.49 2.32 -0.18
N LYS A 38 -7.50 3.13 -0.51
CA LYS A 38 -7.83 4.34 0.24
C LYS A 38 -8.88 4.02 1.31
N GLN A 39 -8.71 4.59 2.49
CA GLN A 39 -9.65 4.46 3.59
C GLN A 39 -9.96 5.86 4.14
N ALA A 40 -11.23 6.25 4.18
CA ALA A 40 -11.62 7.52 4.78
C ALA A 40 -11.48 7.45 6.32
N LYS A 41 -11.03 8.53 6.97
CA LYS A 41 -10.80 8.55 8.43
C LYS A 41 -11.99 8.13 9.28
N ASN A 42 -13.19 8.47 8.82
CA ASN A 42 -14.44 8.22 9.55
C ASN A 42 -15.16 6.96 9.05
N SER A 43 -14.49 6.13 8.22
CA SER A 43 -15.09 4.95 7.64
C SER A 43 -14.19 3.73 7.77
N SER A 44 -14.79 2.60 8.11
CA SER A 44 -14.14 1.29 7.97
C SER A 44 -14.06 0.82 6.51
N SER A 45 -14.70 1.54 5.57
CA SER A 45 -14.71 1.16 4.16
C SER A 45 -13.35 1.41 3.50
N LYS A 46 -12.83 0.38 2.84
CA LYS A 46 -11.64 0.43 2.01
C LYS A 46 -12.08 0.46 0.55
N THR A 47 -11.57 1.42 -0.22
CA THR A 47 -11.74 1.45 -1.67
C THR A 47 -10.43 1.05 -2.32
N LEU A 48 -10.45 0.03 -3.17
CA LEU A 48 -9.29 -0.38 -3.96
C LEU A 48 -8.89 0.73 -4.93
N ILE A 49 -7.62 1.12 -4.92
CA ILE A 49 -7.05 2.15 -5.81
C ILE A 49 -5.83 1.65 -6.59
N GLY A 50 -5.36 0.44 -6.31
CA GLY A 50 -4.23 -0.11 -7.05
C GLY A 50 -3.79 -1.48 -6.60
N ARG A 51 -2.95 -2.09 -7.43
CA ARG A 51 -2.23 -3.32 -7.13
C ARG A 51 -0.79 -3.18 -7.62
N SER A 52 0.16 -3.75 -6.90
CA SER A 52 1.56 -3.84 -7.32
C SER A 52 2.05 -5.28 -7.25
N ARG A 53 2.95 -5.64 -8.17
CA ARG A 53 3.70 -6.90 -8.16
C ARG A 53 5.18 -6.69 -7.82
N LEU A 54 5.57 -5.46 -7.49
CA LEU A 54 6.91 -5.12 -7.07
C LEU A 54 7.01 -5.19 -5.54
N PRO A 55 7.95 -5.98 -5.00
CA PRO A 55 8.20 -6.05 -3.57
C PRO A 55 8.39 -4.67 -2.93
N ASP A 56 8.03 -4.58 -1.65
CA ASP A 56 8.14 -3.36 -0.85
C ASP A 56 7.35 -2.16 -1.38
N ALA A 57 6.20 -2.42 -2.03
CA ALA A 57 5.29 -1.39 -2.51
C ALA A 57 4.88 -0.39 -1.40
N ALA A 58 4.71 -0.86 -0.16
CA ALA A 58 4.39 0.02 0.95
C ALA A 58 5.50 1.06 1.22
N SER A 59 6.76 0.65 1.10
CA SER A 59 7.92 1.53 1.29
C SER A 59 8.01 2.58 0.18
N GLU A 60 7.77 2.18 -1.07
CA GLU A 60 7.79 3.10 -2.20
C GLU A 60 6.66 4.14 -2.10
N ILE A 61 5.44 3.72 -1.78
CA ILE A 61 4.31 4.63 -1.55
C ILE A 61 4.63 5.61 -0.42
N ARG A 62 5.25 5.13 0.67
CA ARG A 62 5.66 5.99 1.79
C ARG A 62 6.70 7.02 1.36
N ARG A 63 7.64 6.63 0.49
CA ARG A 63 8.66 7.52 -0.08
C ARG A 63 8.05 8.56 -1.02
N GLU A 64 7.11 8.16 -1.87
CA GLU A 64 6.38 9.08 -2.73
C GLU A 64 5.57 10.08 -1.91
N ILE A 65 4.86 9.62 -0.87
CA ILE A 65 4.09 10.50 0.02
C ILE A 65 5.02 11.46 0.79
N LYS A 66 6.17 10.99 1.27
CA LYS A 66 7.13 11.83 1.98
C LYS A 66 7.72 12.93 1.07
N SER A 67 7.93 12.63 -0.21
CA SER A 67 8.52 13.57 -1.18
C SER A 67 7.50 14.49 -1.84
N GLY A 68 6.32 13.97 -2.20
CA GLY A 68 5.26 14.69 -2.91
C GLY A 68 4.15 15.28 -2.04
N GLY A 69 4.14 14.98 -0.73
CA GLY A 69 3.15 15.49 0.21
C GLY A 69 1.71 15.18 -0.20
N LEU A 70 0.80 16.15 -0.04
CA LEU A 70 -0.62 16.02 -0.39
C LEU A 70 -0.86 15.66 -1.87
N GLN A 71 0.04 16.04 -2.78
CA GLN A 71 -0.13 15.72 -4.20
C GLN A 71 0.04 14.21 -4.48
N ALA A 72 0.87 13.52 -3.70
CA ALA A 72 1.03 12.07 -3.83
C ALA A 72 -0.28 11.34 -3.48
N PHE A 73 -0.95 11.74 -2.39
CA PHE A 73 -2.27 11.21 -2.05
C PHE A 73 -3.31 11.48 -3.15
N ARG A 74 -3.27 12.66 -3.78
CA ARG A 74 -4.17 12.98 -4.89
C ARG A 74 -3.91 12.08 -6.11
N ARG A 75 -2.64 11.85 -6.49
CA ARG A 75 -2.31 10.94 -7.59
C ARG A 75 -2.79 9.51 -7.30
N LEU A 76 -2.52 9.02 -6.09
CA LEU A 76 -2.89 7.67 -5.68
C LEU A 76 -4.41 7.47 -5.54
N ALA A 77 -5.18 8.53 -5.25
CA ALA A 77 -6.63 8.42 -5.06
C ALA A 77 -7.46 8.36 -6.37
N HIS A 78 -6.84 8.67 -7.52
CA HIS A 78 -7.47 8.79 -8.84
C HIS A 78 -7.09 7.66 -9.83
N VAL A 79 -6.25 6.71 -9.42
CA VAL A 79 -5.98 5.46 -10.15
C VAL A 79 -7.06 4.43 -9.81
#